data_AF-A0A8S1VEP7-F1
#
_entry.id   AF-A0A8S1VEP7-F1
#
_cell.length_a   1.000
_cell.length_b   1.000
_cell.length_c   1.000
_cell.angle_alpha   90.00
_cell.angle_beta   90.00
_cell.angle_gamma   90.00
#
_symmetry.space_group_name_H-M   'P 1'
#
loop_
_entity.id
_entity.type
_entity.pdbx_description
1 polymer ?
#
loop_
_entity_poly.entity_id
_entity_poly.type
_entity_poly.pdbx_seq_one_letter_code
_entity_poly.pdbx_strand_id
1 'polypeptide(L)'
;MSKMDSPTLTEQEVNDIYTWVDIIPLSRPKKNIGRDFADGVLMAEIVHHYFPKLVELHNYSQANSIQTKQYNWSTLNTKVLKKLGFQLSQKDIDSVIQVEDRAIERVLKIVQEKIKYFKENESQIPETQKSPSHHNSDHLQQSMTNEKDQLIQEQRETIGILELKITKLEQLVKLKDSKIQTLMQKLQQLGYKF
;
A
#
# COMPACT_ATOMS: atom_id res chain seq x y z
N MET A 1 -19.37 3.70 25.21
CA MET A 1 -17.95 3.44 24.87
C MET A 1 -17.38 2.51 25.94
N SER A 2 -17.30 1.21 25.65
CA SER A 2 -16.67 0.26 26.57
C SER A 2 -15.16 0.36 26.39
N LYS A 3 -14.46 0.75 27.47
CA LYS A 3 -13.00 0.63 27.55
C LYS A 3 -12.68 -0.87 27.48
N MET A 4 -12.03 -1.32 26.41
CA MET A 4 -11.45 -2.66 26.37
C MET A 4 -10.17 -2.61 27.22
N ASP A 5 -10.26 -3.09 28.46
CA ASP A 5 -9.09 -3.57 29.18
C ASP A 5 -8.59 -4.81 28.43
N SER A 6 -7.45 -4.66 27.75
CA SER A 6 -6.87 -5.74 26.96
C SER A 6 -6.43 -6.87 27.88
N PRO A 7 -6.90 -8.12 27.71
CA PRO A 7 -6.32 -9.26 28.41
C PRO A 7 -4.83 -9.36 28.07
N THR A 8 -4.00 -9.64 29.09
CA THR A 8 -2.58 -9.91 28.90
C THR A 8 -2.41 -11.16 28.02
N LEU A 9 -1.91 -10.97 26.80
CA LEU A 9 -1.58 -12.05 25.88
C LEU A 9 -0.56 -12.98 26.54
N THR A 10 -0.87 -14.27 26.59
CA THR A 10 0.06 -15.30 27.03
C THR A 10 1.17 -15.51 25.99
N GLU A 11 2.29 -16.08 26.42
CA GLU A 11 3.39 -16.40 25.49
C GLU A 11 2.97 -17.39 24.40
N GLN A 12 2.08 -18.33 24.73
CA GLN A 12 1.52 -19.26 23.77
C GLN A 12 0.72 -18.54 22.67
N GLU A 13 -0.17 -17.61 23.06
CA GLU A 13 -0.96 -16.84 22.08
C GLU A 13 -0.07 -16.02 21.17
N VAL A 14 1.04 -15.48 21.68
CA VAL A 14 1.99 -14.72 20.88
C VAL A 14 2.69 -15.62 19.87
N ASN A 15 3.09 -16.83 20.27
CA ASN A 15 3.68 -17.80 19.36
C ASN A 15 2.71 -18.24 18.26
N ASP A 16 1.43 -18.43 18.62
CA ASP A 16 0.37 -18.76 17.66
C ASP A 16 0.16 -17.62 16.64
N ILE A 17 0.21 -16.36 17.10
CA ILE A 17 0.16 -15.18 16.22
C ILE A 17 1.34 -15.19 15.26
N TYR A 18 2.56 -15.42 15.74
CA TYR A 18 3.74 -15.41 14.87
C TYR A 18 3.69 -16.54 13.83
N THR A 19 3.28 -17.73 14.23
CA THR A 19 3.05 -18.86 13.32
C THR A 19 2.02 -18.51 12.24
N TRP A 20 0.93 -17.84 12.62
CA TRP A 20 -0.08 -17.36 11.67
C TRP A 20 0.45 -16.27 10.72
N VAL A 21 1.36 -15.40 11.16
CA VAL A 21 1.97 -14.41 10.28
C VAL A 21 2.99 -15.05 9.32
N ASP A 22 3.61 -16.17 9.69
CA ASP A 22 4.59 -16.87 8.86
C ASP A 22 3.98 -17.70 7.73
N ILE A 23 2.72 -18.13 7.84
CA ILE A 23 2.02 -18.80 6.73
C ILE A 23 1.65 -17.83 5.59
N ILE A 24 1.70 -16.51 5.84
CA ILE A 24 1.31 -15.49 4.86
C ILE A 24 2.55 -15.11 4.02
N PRO A 25 2.47 -15.12 2.67
CA PRO A 25 3.58 -14.74 1.81
C PRO A 25 3.76 -13.21 1.80
N LEU A 26 4.48 -12.69 2.80
CA LEU A 26 4.81 -11.27 2.91
C LEU A 26 5.98 -10.89 2.00
N SER A 27 6.03 -9.62 1.58
CA SER A 27 7.02 -9.13 0.60
C SER A 27 8.46 -9.12 1.13
N ARG A 28 8.63 -9.12 2.46
CA ARG A 28 9.93 -9.07 3.14
C ARG A 28 10.00 -10.01 4.35
N PRO A 29 11.17 -10.62 4.62
CA PRO A 29 11.36 -11.49 5.78
C PRO A 29 11.30 -10.68 7.08
N LYS A 30 10.69 -11.27 8.10
CA LYS A 30 10.56 -10.68 9.43
C LYS A 30 11.79 -11.01 10.27
N LYS A 31 12.44 -10.00 10.84
CA LYS A 31 13.57 -10.15 11.79
C LYS A 31 13.20 -9.68 13.19
N ASN A 32 12.43 -8.58 13.26
CA ASN A 32 11.92 -8.04 14.51
C ASN A 32 10.50 -7.55 14.25
N ILE A 33 9.50 -8.33 14.67
CA ILE A 33 8.10 -8.11 14.30
C ILE A 33 7.59 -6.72 14.71
N GLY A 34 7.97 -6.24 15.90
CA GLY A 34 7.61 -4.91 16.36
C GLY A 34 8.11 -3.81 15.43
N ARG A 35 9.39 -3.88 15.04
CA ARG A 35 9.98 -2.90 14.11
C ARG A 35 9.44 -3.04 12.69
N ASP A 36 9.31 -4.27 12.21
CA ASP A 36 8.95 -4.57 10.82
C ASP A 36 7.49 -4.22 10.50
N PHE A 37 6.62 -4.20 11.52
CA PHE A 37 5.22 -3.80 11.40
C PHE A 37 4.95 -2.34 11.75
N ALA A 38 5.91 -1.63 12.36
CA ALA A 38 5.71 -0.26 12.83
C ALA A 38 5.30 0.71 11.72
N ASP A 39 5.68 0.45 10.46
CA ASP A 39 5.31 1.26 9.29
C ASP A 39 3.94 0.94 8.69
N GLY A 40 3.25 -0.09 9.17
CA GLY A 40 1.91 -0.48 8.73
C GLY A 40 1.86 -1.19 7.38
N VAL A 41 2.96 -1.30 6.64
CA VAL A 41 2.99 -1.92 5.29
C VAL A 41 2.71 -3.42 5.39
N LEU A 42 3.39 -4.12 6.31
CA LEU A 42 3.17 -5.55 6.51
C LEU A 42 1.75 -5.85 7.01
N MET A 43 1.16 -4.97 7.82
CA MET A 43 -0.23 -5.12 8.23
C MET A 43 -1.19 -4.98 7.04
N ALA A 44 -0.93 -4.04 6.14
CA ALA A 44 -1.70 -3.90 4.91
C ALA A 44 -1.57 -5.14 4.01
N GLU A 45 -0.38 -5.73 3.88
CA GLU A 45 -0.15 -6.98 3.14
C GLU A 45 -0.91 -8.16 3.73
N ILE A 46 -0.93 -8.32 5.06
CA ILE A 46 -1.73 -9.35 5.74
C ILE A 46 -3.19 -9.21 5.34
N VAL A 47 -3.77 -8.01 5.48
CA VAL A 47 -5.19 -7.83 5.16
C VAL A 47 -5.46 -7.99 3.66
N HIS A 48 -4.53 -7.54 2.80
CA HIS A 48 -4.63 -7.71 1.35
C HIS A 48 -4.62 -9.19 0.94
N HIS A 49 -3.83 -10.04 1.61
CA HIS A 49 -3.79 -11.47 1.33
C HIS A 49 -5.16 -12.14 1.49
N TYR A 50 -5.93 -11.76 2.52
CA TYR A 50 -7.28 -12.30 2.75
C TYR A 50 -8.37 -11.55 1.97
N PHE A 51 -8.22 -10.23 1.81
CA PHE A 51 -9.23 -9.37 1.19
C PHE A 51 -8.59 -8.38 0.20
N PRO A 52 -8.16 -8.84 -1.00
CA PRO A 52 -7.43 -8.01 -1.96
C PRO A 52 -8.20 -6.76 -2.40
N LYS A 53 -9.54 -6.84 -2.44
CA LYS A 53 -10.43 -5.74 -2.85
C LYS A 53 -10.57 -4.64 -1.78
N LEU A 54 -10.20 -4.91 -0.52
CA LEU A 54 -10.30 -3.94 0.57
C LEU A 54 -9.04 -3.08 0.69
N VAL A 55 -7.90 -3.55 0.18
CA VAL A 55 -6.59 -2.92 0.41
C VAL A 55 -5.91 -2.59 -0.91
N GLU A 56 -5.63 -1.31 -1.10
CA GLU A 56 -4.82 -0.80 -2.20
C GLU A 56 -3.37 -0.62 -1.74
N LEU A 57 -2.50 -1.61 -2.00
CA LEU A 57 -1.13 -1.62 -1.48
C LEU A 57 -0.28 -0.41 -1.91
N HIS A 58 -0.58 0.23 -3.04
CA HIS A 58 0.14 1.42 -3.52
C HIS A 58 -0.04 2.64 -2.60
N ASN A 59 -1.05 2.65 -1.73
CA ASN A 59 -1.26 3.71 -0.74
C ASN A 59 -0.33 3.58 0.49
N TYR A 60 0.42 2.49 0.60
CA TYR A 60 1.25 2.18 1.77
C TYR A 60 2.71 2.03 1.33
N SER A 61 3.50 3.08 1.54
CA SER A 61 4.94 3.08 1.23
C SER A 61 5.77 2.76 2.47
N GLN A 62 6.94 2.15 2.27
CA GLN A 62 7.89 1.90 3.36
C GLN A 62 8.25 3.22 4.05
N ALA A 63 8.16 3.26 5.38
CA ALA A 63 8.22 4.51 6.13
C ALA A 63 9.22 4.44 7.28
N ASN A 64 10.14 5.42 7.30
CA ASN A 64 11.11 5.58 8.38
C ASN A 64 10.73 6.72 9.35
N SER A 65 9.97 7.72 8.89
CA SER A 65 9.53 8.85 9.73
C SER A 65 8.24 8.51 10.47
N ILE A 66 8.10 9.02 11.71
CA ILE A 66 6.87 8.85 12.50
C ILE A 66 5.64 9.35 11.74
N GLN A 67 5.76 10.50 11.06
CA GLN A 67 4.68 11.11 10.28
C GLN A 67 4.16 10.19 9.17
N THR A 68 5.06 9.58 8.39
CA THR A 68 4.66 8.67 7.30
C THR A 68 4.12 7.35 7.85
N LYS A 69 4.67 6.82 8.95
CA LYS A 69 4.10 5.66 9.64
C LYS A 69 2.68 5.95 10.13
N GLN A 70 2.46 7.12 10.71
CA GLN A 70 1.14 7.54 11.19
C GLN A 70 0.15 7.72 10.04
N TYR A 71 0.58 8.27 8.91
CA TYR A 71 -0.22 8.32 7.69
C TYR A 71 -0.65 6.91 7.22
N ASN A 72 0.30 5.97 7.13
CA ASN A 72 0.00 4.60 6.74
C ASN A 72 -1.03 3.95 7.68
N TRP A 73 -0.80 4.02 8.99
CA TRP A 73 -1.72 3.46 9.99
C TRP A 73 -3.09 4.14 9.99
N SER A 74 -3.15 5.46 9.84
CA SER A 74 -4.42 6.21 9.79
C SER A 74 -5.23 5.84 8.55
N THR A 75 -4.55 5.68 7.42
CA THR A 75 -5.16 5.24 6.16
C THR A 75 -5.67 3.81 6.27
N LEU A 76 -4.88 2.89 6.82
CA LEU A 76 -5.31 1.51 7.09
C LEU A 76 -6.53 1.46 8.01
N ASN A 77 -6.49 2.22 9.11
CA ASN A 77 -7.56 2.24 10.10
C ASN A 77 -8.90 2.75 9.52
N THR A 78 -8.84 3.82 8.73
CA THR A 78 -10.05 4.47 8.18
C THR A 78 -10.60 3.78 6.93
N LYS A 79 -9.73 3.34 6.01
CA LYS A 79 -10.16 2.76 4.72
C LYS A 79 -10.38 1.25 4.77
N VAL A 80 -9.66 0.54 5.65
CA VAL A 80 -9.62 -0.93 5.66
C VAL A 80 -10.24 -1.49 6.93
N LEU A 81 -9.69 -1.17 8.12
CA LEU A 81 -10.14 -1.79 9.37
C LEU A 81 -11.59 -1.45 9.67
N LYS A 82 -12.01 -0.20 9.41
CA LYS A 82 -13.40 0.23 9.55
C LYS A 82 -14.38 -0.64 8.74
N LYS A 83 -13.97 -1.10 7.54
CA LYS A 83 -14.79 -2.00 6.70
C LYS A 83 -14.83 -3.43 7.25
N LEU A 84 -13.81 -3.85 7.98
CA LEU A 84 -13.79 -5.10 8.77
C LEU A 84 -14.56 -4.98 10.10
N GLY A 85 -15.23 -3.85 10.35
CA GLY A 85 -16.09 -3.67 11.52
C GLY A 85 -15.34 -3.36 12.82
N PHE A 86 -14.15 -2.76 12.74
CA PHE A 86 -13.43 -2.26 13.92
C PHE A 86 -12.50 -1.09 13.56
N GLN A 87 -12.06 -0.33 14.57
CA GLN A 87 -11.06 0.72 14.38
C GLN A 87 -10.12 0.73 15.58
N LEU A 88 -8.84 0.98 15.33
CA LEU A 88 -7.83 1.18 16.36
C LEU A 88 -7.92 2.61 16.91
N SER A 89 -7.66 2.77 18.20
CA SER A 89 -7.54 4.11 18.78
C SER A 89 -6.22 4.76 18.36
N GLN A 90 -6.14 6.10 18.43
CA GLN A 90 -4.88 6.79 18.14
C GLN A 90 -3.76 6.33 19.08
N LYS A 91 -4.09 6.08 20.35
CA LYS A 91 -3.15 5.55 21.34
C LYS A 91 -2.58 4.20 20.91
N ASP A 92 -3.41 3.27 20.44
CA ASP A 92 -2.93 1.95 20.01
C ASP A 92 -2.02 2.05 18.78
N ILE A 93 -2.35 2.95 17.85
CA ILE A 93 -1.50 3.24 16.68
C ILE A 93 -0.16 3.79 17.13
N ASP A 94 -0.15 4.76 18.03
CA ASP A 94 1.07 5.38 18.53
C ASP A 94 1.95 4.36 19.26
N SER A 95 1.37 3.49 20.09
CA SER A 95 2.06 2.37 20.75
C SER A 95 2.73 1.43 19.74
N VAL A 96 2.08 1.11 18.63
CA VAL A 96 2.67 0.27 17.57
C VAL A 96 3.82 1.00 16.86
N ILE A 97 3.63 2.28 16.54
CA ILE A 97 4.68 3.08 15.86
C ILE A 97 5.92 3.22 16.74
N GLN A 98 5.74 3.37 18.05
CA GLN A 98 6.82 3.44 19.05
C GLN A 98 7.45 2.09 19.36
N VAL A 99 6.91 0.99 18.83
CA VAL A 99 7.38 -0.37 19.09
C VAL A 99 7.31 -0.69 20.60
N GLU A 100 6.22 -0.28 21.23
CA GLU A 100 5.95 -0.66 22.62
C GLU A 100 5.76 -2.17 22.76
N ASP A 101 6.17 -2.71 23.91
CA ASP A 101 6.07 -4.14 24.17
C ASP A 101 4.62 -4.63 24.05
N ARG A 102 4.46 -5.79 23.40
CA ARG A 102 3.18 -6.44 23.08
C ARG A 102 2.19 -5.61 22.25
N ALA A 103 2.55 -4.41 21.78
CA ALA A 103 1.60 -3.53 21.09
C ALA A 103 1.15 -4.12 19.74
N ILE A 104 2.11 -4.58 18.94
CA ILE A 104 1.77 -5.16 17.64
C ILE A 104 1.06 -6.51 17.79
N GLU A 105 1.41 -7.31 18.80
CA GLU A 105 0.80 -8.60 19.08
C GLU A 105 -0.69 -8.43 19.40
N ARG A 106 -1.05 -7.42 20.22
CA ARG A 106 -2.46 -7.08 20.50
C ARG A 106 -3.20 -6.72 19.22
N VAL A 107 -2.61 -5.88 18.36
CA VAL A 107 -3.25 -5.48 17.11
C VAL A 107 -3.37 -6.66 16.14
N LEU A 108 -2.35 -7.50 16.01
CA LEU A 108 -2.36 -8.70 15.18
C LEU A 108 -3.43 -9.69 15.65
N LYS A 109 -3.59 -9.88 16.96
CA LYS A 109 -4.65 -10.73 17.52
C LYS A 109 -6.03 -10.24 17.10
N ILE A 110 -6.31 -8.95 17.27
CA ILE A 110 -7.59 -8.34 16.89
C ILE A 110 -7.83 -8.51 15.38
N VAL A 111 -6.82 -8.23 14.55
CA VAL A 111 -6.92 -8.38 13.10
C VAL A 111 -7.19 -9.84 12.71
N GLN A 112 -6.49 -10.80 13.32
CA GLN A 112 -6.66 -12.23 13.08
C GLN A 112 -8.10 -12.69 13.38
N GLU A 113 -8.64 -12.31 14.54
CA GLU A 113 -10.01 -12.64 14.92
C GLU A 113 -11.05 -12.01 13.98
N LYS A 114 -10.82 -10.75 13.60
CA LYS A 114 -11.72 -10.02 12.70
C LYS A 114 -11.70 -10.60 11.29
N ILE A 115 -10.54 -10.99 10.78
CA ILE A 115 -10.42 -11.71 9.50
C ILE A 115 -11.18 -13.03 9.56
N LYS A 116 -10.98 -13.83 10.61
CA LYS A 116 -11.67 -15.11 10.79
C LYS A 116 -13.20 -14.94 10.80
N TYR A 117 -13.69 -14.02 11.64
CA TYR A 117 -15.11 -13.70 11.74
C TYR A 117 -15.68 -13.26 10.38
N PHE A 118 -14.99 -12.37 9.66
CA PHE A 118 -15.49 -11.86 8.39
C PHE A 118 -15.58 -12.96 7.32
N LYS A 119 -14.58 -13.85 7.23
CA LYS A 119 -14.60 -14.99 6.30
C LYS A 119 -15.73 -15.99 6.58
N GLU A 120 -16.01 -16.26 7.85
CA GLU A 120 -17.07 -17.17 8.26
C GLU A 120 -18.47 -16.60 7.94
N ASN A 121 -18.65 -15.28 8.05
CA ASN A 121 -19.92 -14.62 7.73
C ASN A 121 -20.12 -14.38 6.23
N GLU A 122 -19.05 -14.22 5.44
CA GLU A 122 -19.14 -14.13 3.97
C GLU A 122 -19.68 -15.43 3.34
N SER A 123 -19.46 -16.58 4.00
CA SER A 123 -19.92 -17.90 3.54
C SER A 123 -21.35 -18.26 3.96
N GLN A 124 -22.02 -17.44 4.78
CA GLN A 124 -23.34 -17.74 5.34
C GLN A 124 -24.49 -16.90 4.76
N ILE A 125 -24.26 -16.12 3.70
CA ILE A 125 -25.33 -15.38 3.03
C ILE A 125 -26.14 -16.36 2.14
N PRO A 126 -27.41 -16.70 2.47
CA PRO A 126 -28.26 -17.49 1.60
C PRO A 126 -28.76 -16.62 0.44
N GLU A 127 -28.73 -17.14 -0.78
CA GLU A 127 -29.09 -16.47 -2.04
C GLU A 127 -30.56 -15.95 -2.17
N THR A 128 -31.37 -15.93 -1.12
CA THR A 128 -32.84 -15.89 -1.25
C THR A 128 -33.55 -14.59 -0.88
N GLN A 129 -32.88 -13.42 -0.84
CA GLN A 129 -33.57 -12.12 -0.80
C GLN A 129 -32.90 -11.08 -1.72
N LYS A 130 -33.03 -11.26 -3.03
CA LYS A 130 -32.89 -10.17 -4.00
C LYS A 130 -34.18 -9.34 -4.03
N SER A 131 -34.29 -8.38 -3.11
CA SER A 131 -35.06 -7.15 -3.34
C SER A 131 -34.18 -6.15 -4.12
N PRO A 132 -34.76 -5.21 -4.90
CA PRO A 132 -34.07 -4.57 -6.02
C PRO A 132 -33.11 -3.46 -5.55
N SER A 133 -31.90 -3.84 -5.18
CA SER A 133 -30.78 -2.92 -4.88
C SER A 133 -29.60 -3.07 -5.85
N HIS A 134 -29.82 -3.70 -7.02
CA HIS A 134 -28.82 -3.79 -8.09
C HIS A 134 -28.43 -2.42 -8.70
N HIS A 135 -29.13 -1.32 -8.42
CA HIS A 135 -28.74 -0.01 -8.97
C HIS A 135 -27.59 0.68 -8.23
N ASN A 136 -27.35 0.37 -6.94
CA ASN A 136 -26.28 1.05 -6.18
C ASN A 136 -24.92 0.35 -6.30
N SER A 137 -24.91 -0.97 -6.53
CA SER A 137 -23.66 -1.70 -6.80
C SER A 137 -23.10 -1.27 -8.15
N ASP A 138 -23.94 -1.21 -9.20
CA ASP A 138 -23.49 -0.76 -10.52
C ASP A 138 -23.11 0.72 -10.51
N HIS A 139 -23.82 1.63 -9.84
CA HIS A 139 -23.45 3.05 -9.85
C HIS A 139 -22.15 3.34 -9.07
N LEU A 140 -21.85 2.59 -7.99
CA LEU A 140 -20.59 2.74 -7.26
C LEU A 140 -19.43 2.02 -7.98
N GLN A 141 -19.70 0.87 -8.59
CA GLN A 141 -18.74 0.17 -9.45
C GLN A 141 -18.41 1.03 -10.69
N GLN A 142 -19.42 1.65 -11.31
CA GLN A 142 -19.30 2.53 -12.47
C GLN A 142 -18.58 3.83 -12.12
N SER A 143 -18.86 4.41 -10.94
CA SER A 143 -18.13 5.59 -10.45
C SER A 143 -16.64 5.27 -10.26
N MET A 144 -16.31 4.11 -9.68
CA MET A 144 -14.92 3.70 -9.46
C MET A 144 -14.22 3.22 -10.75
N THR A 145 -14.94 2.67 -11.73
CA THR A 145 -14.36 2.39 -13.06
C THR A 145 -14.11 3.68 -13.81
N ASN A 146 -15.01 4.65 -13.73
CA ASN A 146 -14.85 5.95 -14.39
C ASN A 146 -13.65 6.73 -13.81
N GLU A 147 -13.45 6.71 -12.49
CA GLU A 147 -12.25 7.30 -11.88
C GLU A 147 -10.96 6.57 -12.28
N LYS A 148 -11.01 5.23 -12.38
CA LYS A 148 -9.87 4.44 -12.88
C LYS A 148 -9.56 4.74 -14.34
N ASP A 149 -10.58 4.89 -15.18
CA ASP A 149 -10.43 5.23 -16.59
C ASP A 149 -9.88 6.65 -16.75
N GLN A 150 -10.30 7.60 -15.90
CA GLN A 150 -9.72 8.95 -15.84
C GLN A 150 -8.25 8.93 -15.42
N LEU A 151 -7.89 8.18 -14.39
CA LEU A 151 -6.49 8.08 -13.95
C LEU A 151 -5.61 7.39 -15.00
N ILE A 152 -6.12 6.36 -15.69
CA ILE A 152 -5.44 5.72 -16.81
C ILE A 152 -5.22 6.72 -17.94
N GLN A 153 -6.20 7.58 -18.21
CA GLN A 153 -6.09 8.63 -19.22
C GLN A 153 -5.02 9.67 -18.85
N GLU A 154 -5.00 10.15 -17.61
CA GLU A 154 -3.96 11.07 -17.13
C GLU A 154 -2.56 10.45 -17.16
N GLN A 155 -2.44 9.16 -16.81
CA GLN A 155 -1.18 8.43 -16.90
C GLN A 155 -0.72 8.31 -18.36
N ARG A 156 -1.63 8.03 -19.31
CA ARG A 156 -1.32 8.00 -20.74
C ARG A 156 -0.88 9.36 -21.26
N GLU A 157 -1.52 10.44 -20.83
CA GLU A 157 -1.11 11.81 -21.17
C GLU A 157 0.28 12.14 -20.62
N THR A 158 0.55 11.73 -19.37
CA THR A 158 1.87 11.88 -18.76
C THR A 158 2.94 11.13 -19.54
N ILE A 159 2.65 9.89 -19.97
CA ILE A 159 3.56 9.10 -20.82
C ILE A 159 3.79 9.83 -22.15
N GLY A 160 2.76 10.34 -22.81
CA GLY A 160 2.91 11.09 -24.07
C GLY A 160 3.78 12.34 -23.92
N ILE A 161 3.64 13.07 -22.81
CA ILE A 161 4.49 14.23 -22.49
C ILE A 161 5.95 13.78 -22.29
N LEU A 162 6.17 12.67 -21.59
CA LEU A 162 7.51 12.12 -21.36
C LEU A 162 8.15 11.64 -22.67
N GLU A 163 7.42 10.96 -23.54
CA GLU A 163 7.89 10.54 -24.87
C GLU A 163 8.27 11.74 -25.75
N LEU A 164 7.47 12.81 -25.72
CA LEU A 164 7.81 14.04 -26.43
C LEU A 164 9.08 14.69 -25.86
N LYS A 165 9.26 14.67 -24.53
CA LYS A 165 10.49 15.14 -23.88
C LYS A 165 11.69 14.30 -24.29
N ILE A 166 11.56 12.97 -24.35
CA ILE A 166 12.62 12.06 -24.81
C ILE A 166 13.00 12.40 -26.25
N THR A 167 12.03 12.49 -27.15
CA THR A 167 12.25 12.84 -28.56
C THR A 167 13.00 14.18 -28.71
N LYS A 168 12.62 15.18 -27.91
CA LYS A 168 13.27 16.50 -27.94
C LYS A 168 14.69 16.48 -27.38
N LEU A 169 14.94 15.68 -26.34
CA LEU A 169 16.29 15.47 -25.81
C LEU A 169 17.17 14.74 -26.84
N GLU A 170 16.65 13.73 -27.53
CA GLU A 170 17.38 13.03 -28.59
C GLU A 170 17.75 13.96 -29.76
N GLN A 171 16.83 14.85 -30.17
CA GLN A 171 17.13 15.88 -31.17
C GLN A 171 18.23 16.84 -30.71
N LEU A 172 18.21 17.26 -29.45
CA LEU A 172 19.25 18.12 -28.87
C LEU A 172 20.60 17.42 -28.84
N VAL A 173 20.64 16.13 -28.50
CA VAL A 173 21.87 15.33 -28.56
C VAL A 173 22.42 15.29 -29.99
N LYS A 174 21.59 14.97 -30.99
CA LYS A 174 22.01 14.96 -32.41
C LYS A 174 22.55 16.31 -32.89
N LEU A 175 21.93 17.42 -32.48
CA LEU A 175 22.41 18.75 -32.80
C LEU A 175 23.76 19.05 -32.15
N LYS A 176 23.93 18.66 -30.88
CA LYS A 176 25.21 18.80 -30.17
C LYS A 176 26.30 17.97 -30.84
N ASP A 177 26.02 16.72 -31.20
CA ASP A 177 26.98 15.84 -31.88
C ASP A 177 27.41 16.41 -33.24
N SER A 178 26.47 16.93 -34.04
CA SER A 178 26.77 17.57 -35.32
C SER A 178 27.67 18.81 -35.16
N LYS A 179 27.43 19.59 -34.10
CA LYS A 179 28.25 20.77 -33.80
C LYS A 179 29.64 20.37 -33.30
N ILE A 180 29.73 19.32 -32.48
CA ILE A 180 31.01 18.74 -32.05
C ILE A 180 31.80 18.29 -33.28
N GLN A 181 31.19 17.53 -34.20
CA GLN A 181 31.86 17.10 -35.45
C GLN A 181 32.36 18.27 -36.28
N THR A 182 31.54 19.32 -36.45
CA THR A 182 31.94 20.54 -37.19
C THR A 182 33.12 21.23 -36.54
N LEU A 183 33.11 21.35 -35.21
CA LEU A 183 34.20 21.96 -34.45
C LEU A 183 35.47 21.09 -34.49
N MET A 184 35.34 19.77 -34.38
CA MET A 184 36.45 18.83 -34.52
C MET A 184 37.10 18.94 -35.90
N GLN A 185 36.30 19.03 -36.98
CA GLN A 185 36.82 19.25 -38.33
C GLN A 185 37.57 20.57 -38.46
N LYS A 186 37.04 21.67 -37.89
CA LYS A 186 37.72 22.97 -37.89
C LYS A 186 39.03 22.93 -37.11
N LEU A 187 39.04 22.27 -35.95
CA LEU A 187 40.26 22.10 -35.15
C LEU A 187 41.31 21.27 -35.89
N GLN A 188 40.89 20.23 -36.60
CA GLN A 188 41.76 19.42 -37.45
C GLN A 188 42.35 20.23 -38.62
N GLN A 189 41.56 21.10 -39.26
CA GLN A 189 42.04 22.02 -40.30
C GLN A 189 43.06 23.04 -39.77
N LEU A 190 42.93 23.45 -38.50
CA LEU A 190 43.88 24.31 -37.80
C LEU A 190 45.13 23.56 -37.30
N GLY A 191 45.26 22.26 -37.58
CA GLY A 191 46.45 21.47 -37.28
C GLY A 191 46.46 20.82 -35.89
N TYR A 192 45.38 20.92 -35.12
CA TYR A 192 45.25 20.21 -33.85
C TYR A 192 44.88 18.74 -34.10
N LYS A 193 45.70 17.81 -33.61
CA LYS A 193 45.42 16.36 -33.64
C LYS A 193 44.86 15.91 -32.29
N PHE A 194 43.78 15.14 -32.32
CA PHE A 194 43.17 14.47 -31.17
C PHE A 194 43.28 12.97 -31.35
#